data_AF-A0AA87FA80-F1
#
_entry.id   AF-A0AA87FA80-F1
#
_cell.length_a   1.000
_cell.length_b   1.000
_cell.length_c   1.000
_cell.angle_alpha   90.00
_cell.angle_beta   90.00
_cell.angle_gamma   90.00
#
_symmetry.space_group_name_H-M   'P 1'
#
loop_
_entity.id
_entity.type
_entity.pdbx_description
1 polymer ?
#
loop_
_entity_poly.entity_id
_entity_poly.type
_entity_poly.pdbx_seq_one_letter_code
_entity_poly.pdbx_strand_id
1 'polypeptide(L)' 'MVLGFLPSLTAEHELGHAIGLDHEDSQTSVMESAGSNHGIQQADIDAVLALYSE' A
#
# COMPACT_ATOMS: atom_id res chain seq x y z
N MET A 1 22.00 -5.26 -6.28
CA MET A 1 20.78 -5.75 -5.61
C MET A 1 20.86 -5.27 -4.17
N VAL A 2 20.36 -4.05 -3.89
CA VAL A 2 20.49 -3.45 -2.56
C VAL A 2 19.36 -4.01 -1.71
N LEU A 3 19.71 -4.98 -0.86
CA LEU A 3 18.84 -5.51 0.17
C LEU A 3 18.88 -4.53 1.36
N GLY A 4 18.14 -3.44 1.26
CA GLY A 4 18.06 -2.40 2.28
C GLY A 4 16.61 -2.17 2.67
N PHE A 5 16.22 -2.71 3.83
CA PHE A 5 15.08 -2.26 4.64
C PHE A 5 13.78 -1.97 3.87
N LEU A 6 13.14 -3.02 3.34
CA LEU A 6 11.69 -2.91 3.11
C LEU A 6 11.03 -3.00 4.49
N PRO A 7 10.27 -1.99 4.96
CA PRO A 7 9.40 -2.16 6.11
C PRO A 7 8.54 -3.43 5.90
N SER A 8 8.20 -4.14 6.97
CA SER A 8 7.32 -5.32 6.82
C SER A 8 6.07 -4.94 6.03
N LEU A 9 5.53 -5.83 5.20
CA LEU A 9 4.31 -5.55 4.41
C LEU A 9 3.16 -5.03 5.28
N THR A 10 3.07 -5.50 6.52
CA THR A 10 2.16 -4.95 7.54
C THR A 10 2.42 -3.47 7.83
N ALA A 11 3.67 -3.02 7.93
CA ALA A 11 3.98 -1.62 8.16
C ALA A 11 3.68 -0.75 6.94
N GLU A 12 3.85 -1.27 5.71
CA GLU A 12 3.41 -0.57 4.49
C GLU A 12 1.88 -0.43 4.47
N HIS A 13 1.14 -1.48 4.83
CA HIS A 13 -0.31 -1.48 4.97
C HIS A 13 -0.80 -0.46 6.01
N GLU A 14 -0.25 -0.48 7.23
CA GLU A 14 -0.62 0.47 8.28
C GLU A 14 -0.23 1.91 7.92
N LEU A 15 0.87 2.11 7.19
CA LEU A 15 1.23 3.43 6.66
C LEU A 15 0.20 3.91 5.63
N GLY A 16 -0.28 3.00 4.77
CA GLY A 16 -1.37 3.28 3.83
C GLY A 16 -2.61 3.81 4.53
N HIS A 17 -3.03 3.18 5.63
CA HIS A 17 -4.10 3.73 6.48
C HIS A 17 -3.75 5.09 7.07
N ALA A 18 -2.52 5.28 7.55
CA ALA A 18 -2.08 6.55 8.12
C ALA A 18 -2.11 7.72 7.12
N ILE A 19 -1.96 7.45 5.82
CA ILE A 19 -2.05 8.45 4.74
C ILE A 19 -3.43 8.52 4.08
N GLY A 20 -4.41 7.73 4.54
CA GLY A 20 -5.81 7.82 4.13
C GLY A 20 -6.24 6.84 3.04
N LEU A 21 -5.48 5.77 2.78
CA LEU A 21 -5.93 4.67 1.95
C LEU A 21 -6.88 3.74 2.73
N ASP A 22 -7.97 3.36 2.07
CA ASP A 22 -8.84 2.28 2.49
C ASP A 22 -8.32 0.92 1.99
N HIS A 23 -8.94 -0.17 2.45
CA HIS A 23 -8.62 -1.49 1.93
C HIS A 23 -8.97 -1.64 0.45
N GLU A 24 -8.16 -2.41 -0.26
CA GLU A 24 -8.36 -2.75 -1.67
C GLU A 24 -8.27 -4.26 -1.87
N ASP A 25 -9.43 -4.91 -1.96
CA ASP A 25 -9.57 -6.37 -2.09
C ASP A 25 -9.93 -6.81 -3.52
N SER A 26 -10.20 -5.87 -4.44
CA SER A 26 -10.60 -6.18 -5.81
C SER A 26 -9.41 -6.51 -6.72
N GLN A 27 -8.20 -6.18 -6.27
CA GLN A 27 -6.95 -6.42 -6.99
C GLN A 27 -5.77 -6.60 -6.04
N THR A 28 -4.66 -7.07 -6.59
CA THR A 28 -3.40 -7.13 -5.83
C THR A 28 -3.02 -5.75 -5.34
N SER A 29 -2.83 -5.63 -4.03
CA SER A 29 -2.58 -4.35 -3.36
C SER A 29 -1.87 -4.59 -2.02
N VAL A 30 -1.05 -3.62 -1.56
CA VAL A 30 -0.54 -3.63 -0.19
C VAL A 30 -1.67 -3.40 0.84
N MET A 31 -2.79 -2.84 0.40
CA MET A 31 -3.99 -2.53 1.17
C MET A 31 -5.03 -3.68 1.20
N GLU A 32 -4.67 -4.90 0.81
CA GLU A 32 -5.56 -6.06 0.97
C GLU A 32 -5.98 -6.26 2.45
N SER A 33 -7.28 -6.41 2.71
CA SER A 33 -7.86 -6.54 4.07
C SER A 33 -7.36 -7.78 4.82
N ALA A 34 -7.05 -8.86 4.10
CA ALA A 34 -6.60 -10.13 4.68
C ALA A 34 -5.13 -10.11 5.14
N GLY A 35 -4.46 -8.96 4.99
CA GLY A 35 -3.02 -8.81 5.11
C GLY A 35 -2.35 -9.14 3.78
N SER A 36 -1.66 -8.16 3.21
CA SER A 36 -1.03 -8.34 1.91
C SER A 36 0.22 -9.19 1.97
N ASN A 37 0.33 -10.15 1.05
CA ASN A 37 1.60 -10.82 0.72
C ASN A 37 2.37 -10.07 -0.38
N HIS A 38 1.90 -8.88 -0.75
CA HIS A 38 2.38 -8.07 -1.85
C HIS A 38 2.81 -6.69 -1.30
N GLY A 39 3.94 -6.18 -1.78
CA GLY A 39 4.34 -4.80 -1.49
C GLY A 39 3.47 -3.81 -2.26
N ILE A 40 3.83 -2.53 -2.20
CA ILE A 40 3.18 -1.45 -2.95
C ILE A 40 2.97 -1.81 -4.43
N GLN A 41 1.74 -1.66 -4.90
CA GLN A 41 1.30 -1.86 -6.28
C GLN A 41 0.97 -0.52 -6.95
N GLN A 42 0.78 -0.55 -8.28
CA GLN A 42 0.44 0.66 -9.04
C GLN A 42 -0.88 1.29 -8.57
N ALA A 43 -1.88 0.48 -8.22
CA ALA A 43 -3.14 1.01 -7.70
C ALA A 43 -3.00 1.74 -6.38
N ASP A 44 -2.09 1.29 -5.51
CA ASP A 44 -1.80 1.99 -4.24
C ASP A 44 -1.21 3.38 -4.53
N ILE A 45 -0.32 3.46 -5.52
CA ILE A 45 0.28 4.74 -5.96
C ILE A 45 -0.80 5.64 -6.57
N ASP A 46 -1.63 5.11 -7.47
CA ASP A 46 -2.69 5.88 -8.14
C ASP A 46 -3.72 6.40 -7.13
N ALA A 47 -4.05 5.60 -6.11
CA ALA A 47 -4.93 6.01 -5.02
C ALA A 47 -4.33 7.13 -4.18
N VAL A 48 -3.04 7.04 -3.80
CA VAL A 48 -2.34 8.13 -3.08
C VAL A 48 -2.30 9.39 -3.94
N LEU A 49 -1.97 9.28 -5.22
CA LEU A 49 -1.97 10.42 -6.13
C LEU A 49 -3.35 11.05 -6.20
N ALA A 50 -4.42 10.26 -6.32
CA ALA A 50 -5.79 10.77 -6.33
C ALA A 50 -6.18 11.50 -5.02
N LEU A 51 -5.67 11.06 -3.86
CA LEU A 51 -5.91 11.71 -2.57
C LEU A 51 -5.22 13.07 -2.42
N TYR A 52 -4.07 13.28 -3.07
CA TYR A 52 -3.24 14.48 -2.90
C TYR A 52 -3.07 15.33 -4.18
N SER A 53 -3.78 15.00 -5.27
CA SER A 53 -3.79 15.80 -6.50
C SER A 53 -4.73 17.00 -6.37
N GLU A 54 -4.27 18.04 -5.67
CA GLU A 54 -4.88 19.38 -5.66
C GLU A 54 -4.43 20.21 -6.88
#